data_AF-A0A7Y1X758-F1
#
_entry.id   AF-A0A7Y1X758-F1
#
_cell.length_a   1.000
_cell.length_b   1.000
_cell.length_c   1.000
_cell.angle_alpha   90.00
_cell.angle_beta   90.00
_cell.angle_gamma   90.00
#
_symmetry.space_group_name_H-M   'P 1'
#
loop_
_entity.id
_entity.type
_entity.pdbx_description
1 polymer ?
#
loop_
_entity_poly.entity_id
_entity_poly.type
_entity_poly.pdbx_seq_one_letter_code
_entity_poly.pdbx_strand_id
1 'polypeptide(L)'
;MVLELRPNCEYCDKDLPNDAEDARICTYECTFCANCVETILENVCPNCGGGFTPRPKRPAKSWRKGLSIVHQPMSTKQRSLNYSKDNIAGLTAKLKNIPPLQR
;
A
#
# COMPACT_ATOMS: atom_id res chain seq x y z
N MET A 1 -9.11 14.13 -8.05
CA MET A 1 -7.74 13.56 -8.14
C MET A 1 -7.87 12.05 -8.18
N VAL A 2 -7.08 11.35 -8.99
CA VAL A 2 -7.13 9.88 -9.14
C VAL A 2 -6.04 9.27 -8.27
N LEU A 3 -6.32 8.14 -7.62
CA LEU A 3 -5.37 7.40 -6.79
C LEU A 3 -4.06 7.14 -7.54
N GLU A 4 -2.93 7.52 -6.93
CA GLU A 4 -1.60 7.31 -7.50
C GLU A 4 -1.21 5.84 -7.24
N LEU A 5 -1.44 4.95 -8.22
CA LEU A 5 -1.06 3.54 -8.07
C LEU A 5 0.46 3.42 -7.95
N ARG A 6 0.96 3.33 -6.70
CA ARG A 6 2.39 3.24 -6.39
C ARG A 6 2.98 1.93 -6.94
N PRO A 7 4.20 1.97 -7.50
CA PRO A 7 4.74 0.87 -8.28
C PRO A 7 5.41 -0.22 -7.46
N ASN A 8 5.72 0.01 -6.17
CA ASN A 8 6.53 -0.88 -5.37
C ASN A 8 6.05 -0.97 -3.91
N CYS A 9 6.57 -1.98 -3.20
CA CYS A 9 6.46 -2.09 -1.76
C CYS A 9 7.41 -1.11 -1.10
N GLU A 10 6.88 -0.18 -0.31
CA GLU A 10 7.67 0.87 0.35
C GLU A 10 8.70 0.35 1.36
N TYR A 11 8.59 -0.92 1.81
CA TYR A 11 9.49 -1.53 2.79
C TYR A 11 10.62 -2.36 2.15
N CYS A 12 10.29 -3.24 1.20
CA CYS A 12 11.24 -4.21 0.62
C CYS A 12 11.56 -3.95 -0.85
N ASP A 13 11.01 -2.89 -1.44
CA ASP A 13 11.21 -2.47 -2.83
C ASP A 13 10.75 -3.48 -3.89
N LYS A 14 9.98 -4.51 -3.50
CA LYS A 14 9.35 -5.43 -4.45
C LYS A 14 8.41 -4.66 -5.39
N ASP A 15 8.51 -4.92 -6.70
CA ASP A 15 7.57 -4.40 -7.69
C ASP A 15 6.13 -4.89 -7.44
N LEU A 16 5.18 -3.97 -7.52
CA LEU A 16 3.75 -4.17 -7.33
C LEU A 16 2.98 -3.59 -8.53
N PRO A 17 3.04 -4.25 -9.71
CA PRO A 17 2.31 -3.83 -10.91
C PRO A 17 0.79 -3.80 -10.66
N ASN A 18 0.04 -3.20 -11.59
CA ASN A 18 -1.42 -2.97 -11.45
C ASN A 18 -2.21 -4.26 -11.17
N ASP A 19 -1.73 -5.39 -11.64
CA ASP A 19 -2.30 -6.73 -11.46
C ASP A 19 -1.68 -7.54 -10.31
N ALA A 20 -0.81 -6.95 -9.49
CA ALA A 20 -0.26 -7.61 -8.30
C ALA A 20 -1.35 -7.91 -7.28
N GLU A 21 -1.64 -9.19 -7.08
CA GLU A 21 -2.66 -9.69 -6.15
C GLU A 21 -2.24 -9.55 -4.68
N ASP A 22 -0.93 -9.49 -4.43
CA ASP A 22 -0.34 -9.32 -3.12
C ASP A 22 -0.12 -7.86 -2.73
N ALA A 23 -0.54 -6.89 -3.57
CA ALA A 23 -0.49 -5.48 -3.19
C ALA A 23 -1.53 -5.16 -2.11
N ARG A 24 -1.09 -4.43 -1.10
CA ARG A 24 -1.91 -3.92 0.01
C ARG A 24 -1.79 -2.40 0.06
N ILE A 25 -2.89 -1.72 0.40
CA ILE A 25 -2.96 -0.26 0.45
C ILE A 25 -3.69 0.22 1.70
N CYS A 26 -3.28 1.37 2.24
CA CYS A 26 -4.02 2.10 3.29
C CYS A 26 -4.76 3.32 2.73
N THR A 27 -5.50 4.04 3.57
CA THR A 27 -6.28 5.23 3.16
C THR A 27 -5.43 6.41 2.68
N TYR A 28 -4.14 6.44 3.05
CA TYR A 28 -3.15 7.44 2.60
C TYR A 28 -2.29 6.94 1.44
N GLU A 29 -2.76 5.89 0.77
CA GLU A 29 -2.13 5.30 -0.41
C GLU A 29 -0.75 4.67 -0.16
N CYS A 30 -0.31 4.50 1.09
CA CYS A 30 0.91 3.73 1.38
C CYS A 30 0.74 2.29 0.88
N THR A 31 1.70 1.80 0.11
CA THR A 31 1.60 0.54 -0.62
C THR A 31 2.70 -0.44 -0.17
N PHE A 32 2.29 -1.66 0.19
CA PHE A 32 3.18 -2.73 0.65
C PHE A 32 2.75 -4.08 0.07
N CYS A 33 3.65 -5.05 0.00
CA CYS A 33 3.28 -6.42 -0.35
C CYS A 33 2.66 -7.14 0.86
N ALA A 34 1.84 -8.17 0.59
CA ALA A 34 1.16 -8.96 1.61
C ALA A 34 2.14 -9.53 2.65
N ASN A 35 3.28 -10.05 2.19
CA ASN A 35 4.32 -10.57 3.08
C ASN A 35 4.81 -9.53 4.11
N CYS A 36 5.11 -8.29 3.69
CA CYS A 36 5.53 -7.25 4.62
C CYS A 36 4.40 -6.85 5.57
N VAL A 37 3.16 -6.77 5.08
CA VAL A 37 1.99 -6.46 5.90
C VAL A 37 1.74 -7.51 6.98
N GLU A 38 1.91 -8.79 6.64
CA GLU A 38 1.62 -9.92 7.52
C GLU A 38 2.76 -10.21 8.51
N THR A 39 4.02 -10.12 8.07
CA THR A 39 5.18 -10.60 8.85
C THR A 39 5.97 -9.50 9.55
N ILE A 40 5.98 -8.29 9.00
CA ILE A 40 6.83 -7.19 9.51
C ILE A 40 5.98 -6.10 10.16
N LEU A 41 4.91 -5.70 9.47
CA LEU A 41 4.05 -4.60 9.88
C LEU A 41 2.86 -5.06 10.73
N GLU A 42 2.56 -6.36 10.78
CA GLU A 42 1.45 -6.95 11.55
C GLU A 42 0.13 -6.17 11.38
N ASN A 43 -0.20 -5.83 10.13
CA ASN A 43 -1.36 -5.02 9.75
C ASN A 43 -1.42 -3.62 10.41
N VAL A 44 -0.26 -3.00 10.69
CA VAL A 44 -0.10 -1.62 11.17
C VAL A 44 0.60 -0.79 10.10
N CYS A 45 -0.06 0.23 9.59
CA CYS A 45 0.57 1.14 8.64
C CYS A 45 1.69 1.93 9.31
N PRO A 46 2.94 1.91 8.79
CA PRO A 46 4.06 2.61 9.41
C PRO A 46 3.92 4.14 9.38
N ASN A 47 3.00 4.67 8.57
CA ASN A 47 2.78 6.10 8.43
C ASN A 47 1.59 6.60 9.27
N CYS A 48 0.44 5.90 9.23
CA CYS A 48 -0.78 6.36 9.90
C CYS A 48 -1.27 5.47 11.06
N GLY A 49 -0.67 4.30 11.31
CA GLY A 49 -1.11 3.35 12.34
C GLY A 49 -2.36 2.53 11.99
N GLY A 50 -3.09 2.90 10.93
CA GLY A 50 -4.27 2.18 10.45
C GLY A 50 -3.96 0.80 9.84
N GLY A 51 -4.99 0.10 9.37
CA GLY A 51 -4.85 -1.20 8.71
C GLY A 51 -4.64 -1.12 7.19
N PHE A 52 -4.54 -2.30 6.58
CA PHE A 52 -4.41 -2.48 5.14
C PHE A 52 -5.56 -3.30 4.54
N THR A 53 -5.81 -3.08 3.26
CA THR A 53 -6.74 -3.87 2.44
C THR A 53 -6.10 -4.21 1.09
N PRO A 54 -6.56 -5.24 0.34
CA PRO A 54 -6.09 -5.47 -1.02
C PRO A 54 -6.23 -4.23 -1.90
N ARG A 55 -5.17 -3.88 -2.63
CA ARG A 55 -5.17 -2.71 -3.49
C ARG A 55 -6.10 -2.93 -4.69
N PRO A 56 -7.08 -2.04 -4.94
CA PRO A 56 -7.94 -2.15 -6.12
C PRO A 56 -7.14 -2.10 -7.43
N LYS A 57 -7.46 -3.00 -8.36
CA LYS A 57 -6.88 -3.02 -9.71
C LYS A 57 -7.56 -1.99 -10.60
N ARG A 58 -6.77 -1.18 -11.30
CA ARG A 58 -7.30 -0.29 -12.34
C ARG A 58 -7.65 -1.12 -13.58
N PRO A 59 -8.84 -0.92 -14.19
CA PRO A 59 -9.27 -1.71 -15.34
C PRO A 59 -8.29 -1.63 -16.52
N ALA A 60 -8.09 -2.77 -17.20
CA ALA A 60 -7.23 -2.85 -18.38
C ALA A 60 -7.80 -2.05 -19.58
N LYS A 61 -9.14 -2.03 -19.72
CA LYS A 61 -9.84 -1.30 -20.78
C LYS A 61 -10.83 -0.28 -20.20
N SER A 62 -11.06 0.80 -20.94
CA SER A 62 -12.01 1.85 -20.58
C SER A 62 -13.44 1.40 -20.85
N TRP A 63 -14.21 1.15 -19.79
CA TRP A 63 -15.67 0.96 -19.89
C TRP A 63 -16.43 2.29 -19.83
N ARG A 64 -15.80 3.30 -19.25
CA ARG A 64 -16.19 4.71 -19.31
C ARG A 64 -15.00 5.51 -19.81
N LYS A 65 -15.27 6.62 -20.50
CA LYS A 65 -14.24 7.45 -21.16
C LYS A 65 -13.11 7.80 -20.18
N GLY A 66 -11.87 7.45 -20.56
CA GLY A 66 -10.66 7.79 -19.80
C GLY A 66 -10.41 7.00 -18.51
N LEU A 67 -11.24 6.01 -18.15
CA LEU A 67 -11.11 5.25 -16.89
C LEU A 67 -10.47 3.86 -17.12
N SER A 68 -9.16 3.84 -17.36
CA SER A 68 -8.36 2.60 -17.49
C SER A 68 -6.88 2.86 -17.26
N ILE A 69 -6.11 1.78 -17.12
CA ILE A 69 -4.66 1.86 -16.97
C ILE A 69 -3.96 2.51 -18.17
N VAL A 70 -4.54 2.39 -19.37
CA VAL A 70 -4.01 3.01 -20.60
C VAL A 70 -4.10 4.54 -20.55
N HIS A 71 -5.18 5.08 -19.98
CA HIS A 71 -5.41 6.54 -19.91
C HIS A 71 -4.88 7.15 -18.61
N GLN A 72 -4.83 6.34 -17.55
CA GLN A 72 -4.39 6.73 -16.21
C GLN A 72 -3.35 5.69 -15.76
N PRO A 73 -2.10 5.83 -16.22
CA PRO A 73 -1.06 4.86 -15.92
C PRO A 73 -0.72 4.81 -14.43
N MET A 74 0.02 3.77 -14.05
CA MET A 74 0.65 3.73 -12.73
C MET A 74 1.69 4.85 -12.59
N SER A 75 2.00 5.19 -11.34
CA SER A 75 3.13 6.07 -11.08
C SER A 75 4.43 5.37 -11.46
N THR A 76 5.36 6.13 -12.03
CA THR A 76 6.74 5.71 -12.27
C THR A 76 7.65 6.05 -11.09
N LYS A 77 7.13 6.75 -10.07
CA LYS A 77 7.90 7.18 -8.91
C LYS A 77 7.95 6.08 -7.86
N GLN A 78 9.16 5.56 -7.65
CA GLN A 78 9.48 4.64 -6.56
C GLN A 78 9.23 5.28 -5.20
N ARG A 79 8.85 4.46 -4.22
CA ARG A 79 8.45 4.89 -2.89
C ARG A 79 9.25 4.13 -1.83
N SER A 80 9.51 4.80 -0.72
CA SER A 80 10.30 4.27 0.39
C SER A 80 9.67 4.66 1.72
N LEU A 81 10.10 4.03 2.80
CA LEU A 81 9.69 4.37 4.15
C LEU A 81 9.99 5.84 4.47
N ASN A 82 9.03 6.51 5.13
CA ASN A 82 9.21 7.85 5.67
C ASN A 82 9.94 7.85 7.03
N TYR A 83 9.94 6.72 7.73
CA TYR A 83 10.47 6.56 9.08
C TYR A 83 11.50 5.43 9.12
N SER A 84 12.40 5.47 10.11
CA SER A 84 13.37 4.40 10.33
C SER A 84 12.69 3.08 10.72
N LYS A 85 13.35 1.95 10.44
CA LYS A 85 12.82 0.62 10.77
C LYS A 85 12.56 0.45 12.27
N ASP A 86 13.40 1.02 13.13
CA ASP A 86 13.20 0.96 14.59
C ASP A 86 11.97 1.75 15.04
N ASN A 87 11.74 2.93 14.45
CA ASN A 87 10.54 3.72 14.73
C ASN A 87 9.28 2.96 14.32
N ILE A 88 9.30 2.33 13.14
CA ILE A 88 8.21 1.51 12.63
C ILE A 88 7.95 0.31 13.54
N ALA A 89 9.00 -0.42 13.94
CA ALA A 89 8.88 -1.56 14.84
C ALA A 89 8.24 -1.14 16.18
N GLY A 90 8.61 0.01 16.72
CA GLY A 90 8.01 0.57 17.93
C GLY A 90 6.51 0.87 17.78
N LEU A 91 6.10 1.48 16.66
CA LEU A 91 4.70 1.75 16.36
C LEU A 91 3.91 0.46 16.18
N THR A 92 4.43 -0.49 15.41
CA THR A 92 3.82 -1.80 15.18
C THR A 92 3.60 -2.54 16.49
N ALA A 93 4.62 -2.63 17.34
CA ALA A 93 4.53 -3.29 18.65
C ALA A 93 3.42 -2.67 19.53
N LYS A 94 3.26 -1.35 19.47
CA LYS A 94 2.23 -0.63 20.22
C LYS A 94 0.81 -0.91 19.73
N LEU A 95 0.60 -1.04 18.42
CA LEU A 95 -0.74 -1.02 17.82
C LEU A 95 -1.24 -2.37 17.32
N LYS A 96 -0.37 -3.35 17.08
CA LYS A 96 -0.72 -4.61 16.42
C LYS A 96 -1.89 -5.37 17.04
N ASN A 97 -2.04 -5.29 18.36
CA ASN A 97 -3.09 -5.98 19.12
C ASN A 97 -4.43 -5.22 19.18
N ILE A 98 -4.48 -3.98 18.68
CA ILE A 98 -5.71 -3.20 18.58
C ILE A 98 -6.29 -3.46 17.18
N PRO A 99 -7.56 -3.84 16.99
CA PRO A 99 -8.12 -4.03 15.65
C PRO A 99 -8.13 -2.71 14.85
N PRO A 100 -7.90 -2.73 13.51
CA PRO A 100 -7.88 -1.50 12.71
C PRO A 100 -9.12 -0.60 12.81
N LEU A 101 -10.30 -1.18 13.05
CA LEU A 101 -11.55 -0.42 13.24
C LEU A 101 -11.60 0.36 14.57
N GLN A 102 -10.65 0.13 15.47
CA GLN A 102 -10.56 0.72 16.81
C GLN A 102 -9.27 1.53 17.02
N ARG A 103 -8.48 1.73 15.96
CA ARG A 103 -7.23 2.52 15.98
C ARG A 103 -7.46 3.93 15.47
#